data_AF-A0A920H7G0-F1
#
_entry.id   AF-A0A920H7G0-F1
#
_cell.length_a   1.000
_cell.length_b   1.000
_cell.length_c   1.000
_cell.angle_alpha   90.00
_cell.angle_beta   90.00
_cell.angle_gamma   90.00
#
_symmetry.space_group_name_H-M   'P 1'
#
loop_
_entity.id
_entity.type
_entity.pdbx_description
1 polymer ?
#
loop_
_entity_poly.entity_id
_entity_poly.type
_entity_poly.pdbx_seq_one_letter_code
_entity_poly.pdbx_strand_id
1 'polypeptide(L)'
;MHRLTAISPLGYTKPHKDIVGAYTISEVTDRAMASITARKDSAAAVKTILTKILKKPAPKVGGYCAGEIEAFWIGQGQWMMTASFVNHEDIVDSFTHKFKGKASLTEQTDGWSRFRHYRARY
;
A
#
# COMPACT_ATOMS: atom_id res chain seq x y z
N MET A 1 4.45 21.64 -20.71
CA MET A 1 4.94 20.24 -20.70
C MET A 1 6.02 20.12 -19.63
N HIS A 2 5.84 19.21 -18.69
CA HIS A 2 6.83 18.95 -17.64
C HIS A 2 7.99 18.14 -18.24
N ARG A 3 9.24 18.50 -17.92
CA ARG A 3 10.46 17.78 -18.38
C ARG A 3 11.02 16.91 -17.26
N LEU A 4 10.16 16.08 -16.67
CA LEU A 4 10.55 15.15 -15.62
C LEU A 4 10.62 13.73 -16.19
N THR A 5 11.65 12.99 -15.80
CA THR A 5 11.79 11.57 -16.11
C THR A 5 11.51 10.79 -14.83
N ALA A 6 10.52 9.89 -14.87
CA ALA A 6 10.28 8.99 -13.76
C ALA A 6 11.50 8.09 -13.56
N ILE A 7 11.96 8.01 -12.32
CA ILE A 7 13.04 7.12 -11.89
C ILE A 7 12.50 6.15 -10.84
N SER A 8 13.01 4.93 -10.84
CA SER A 8 12.77 3.97 -9.77
C SER A 8 13.50 4.40 -8.50
N PRO A 9 13.12 3.89 -7.31
CA PRO A 9 13.78 4.20 -6.04
C PRO A 9 15.32 4.14 -6.03
N LEU A 10 15.93 3.24 -6.79
CA LEU A 10 17.38 3.08 -6.92
C LEU A 10 18.02 3.99 -8.00
N GLY A 11 17.25 4.90 -8.59
CA GLY A 11 17.73 5.89 -9.55
C GLY A 11 17.80 5.42 -11.00
N TYR A 12 17.20 4.26 -11.33
CA TYR A 12 17.16 3.73 -12.69
C TYR A 12 15.88 4.17 -13.42
N THR A 13 15.82 4.04 -14.74
CA THR A 13 14.60 4.33 -15.52
C THR A 13 13.61 3.17 -15.56
N LYS A 14 13.96 2.01 -14.98
CA LYS A 14 13.15 0.81 -14.85
C LYS A 14 13.45 0.12 -13.51
N PRO A 15 12.49 -0.63 -12.93
CA PRO A 15 12.72 -1.37 -11.69
C PRO A 15 13.94 -2.29 -11.78
N HIS A 16 14.83 -2.15 -10.80
CA HIS A 16 16.10 -2.81 -10.71
C HIS A 16 16.07 -3.96 -9.69
N LYS A 17 17.01 -4.90 -9.84
CA LYS A 17 17.21 -6.01 -8.93
C LYS A 17 18.70 -6.20 -8.68
N ASP A 18 19.08 -6.24 -7.41
CA ASP A 18 20.43 -6.55 -6.98
C ASP A 18 20.51 -7.95 -6.40
N ILE A 19 21.61 -8.65 -6.71
CA ILE A 19 21.89 -10.01 -6.24
C ILE A 19 23.20 -9.99 -5.46
N VAL A 20 23.15 -10.45 -4.20
CA VAL A 20 24.31 -10.59 -3.31
C VAL A 20 24.34 -12.00 -2.77
N GLY A 21 25.22 -12.83 -3.34
CA GLY A 21 25.27 -14.26 -3.03
C GLY A 21 23.94 -14.94 -3.34
N ALA A 22 23.31 -15.56 -2.34
CA ALA A 22 22.02 -16.24 -2.48
C ALA A 22 20.79 -15.32 -2.34
N TYR A 23 21.00 -14.03 -2.06
CA TYR A 23 19.94 -13.08 -1.77
C TYR A 23 19.68 -12.16 -2.96
N THR A 24 18.40 -11.86 -3.18
CA THR A 24 17.94 -10.92 -4.21
C THR A 24 17.07 -9.86 -3.56
N ILE A 25 17.37 -8.59 -3.86
CA ILE A 25 16.53 -7.44 -3.55
C ILE A 25 15.97 -6.91 -4.87
N SER A 26 14.65 -6.74 -4.95
CA SER A 26 13.98 -6.20 -6.14
C SER A 26 13.08 -5.04 -5.77
N GLU A 27 13.12 -3.96 -6.56
CA GLU A 27 12.19 -2.86 -6.45
C GLU A 27 10.75 -3.31 -6.76
N VAL A 28 9.79 -2.76 -6.01
CA VAL A 28 8.36 -2.98 -6.20
C VAL A 28 7.71 -1.62 -6.42
N THR A 29 7.63 -1.20 -7.68
CA THR A 29 7.13 0.14 -8.09
C THR A 29 5.71 0.09 -8.66
N ASP A 30 5.04 -1.05 -8.57
CA ASP A 30 3.75 -1.33 -9.22
C ASP A 30 2.58 -1.30 -8.24
N ARG A 31 2.75 -0.63 -7.10
CA ARG A 31 1.80 -0.61 -5.99
C ARG A 31 1.35 0.81 -5.69
N ALA A 32 0.05 1.06 -5.79
CA ALA A 32 -0.55 2.26 -5.23
C ALA A 32 -0.73 2.10 -3.72
N MET A 33 -0.66 3.20 -2.97
CA MET A 33 -0.76 3.21 -1.51
C MET A 33 -1.63 4.36 -1.00
N ALA A 34 -2.46 4.08 0.01
CA ALA A 34 -3.20 5.11 0.74
C ALA A 34 -3.14 4.85 2.25
N SER A 35 -2.87 5.90 3.02
CA SER A 35 -3.07 5.87 4.46
C SER A 35 -4.56 6.09 4.75
N ILE A 36 -5.08 5.34 5.72
CA ILE A 36 -6.47 5.39 6.17
C ILE A 36 -6.44 5.70 7.65
N THR A 37 -6.95 6.87 8.02
CA THR A 37 -7.06 7.29 9.42
C THR A 37 -8.53 7.41 9.80
N ALA A 38 -8.97 6.62 10.77
CA ALA A 38 -10.31 6.71 11.30
C ALA A 38 -10.54 8.07 11.96
N ARG A 39 -11.70 8.68 11.70
CA ARG A 39 -12.14 9.85 12.46
C ARG A 39 -12.50 9.45 13.88
N LYS A 40 -12.66 10.45 14.75
CA LYS A 40 -13.07 10.28 16.14
C LYS A 40 -14.24 9.29 16.24
N ASP A 41 -14.11 8.34 17.16
CA ASP A 41 -15.09 7.30 17.49
C ASP A 41 -15.51 6.38 16.31
N SER A 42 -14.78 6.41 15.19
CA SER A 42 -15.14 5.68 13.96
C SER A 42 -14.28 4.44 13.68
N ALA A 43 -13.29 4.15 14.54
CA ALA A 43 -12.32 3.07 14.31
C ALA A 43 -12.98 1.69 14.13
N ALA A 44 -14.05 1.38 14.87
CA ALA A 44 -14.78 0.13 14.71
C ALA A 44 -15.48 0.04 13.33
N ALA A 45 -16.16 1.11 12.91
CA ALA A 45 -16.81 1.17 11.60
C ALA A 45 -15.78 1.05 10.45
N VAL A 46 -14.63 1.70 10.58
CA VAL A 46 -13.53 1.62 9.61
C VAL A 46 -12.99 0.18 9.50
N LYS A 47 -12.82 -0.54 10.62
CA LYS A 47 -12.45 -1.97 10.59
C LYS A 47 -13.49 -2.84 9.87
N THR A 48 -14.79 -2.57 10.06
CA THR A 48 -15.85 -3.27 9.33
C THR A 48 -15.79 -2.99 7.83
N ILE A 49 -15.55 -1.75 7.43
CA ILE A 49 -15.39 -1.35 6.01
C ILE A 49 -14.14 -2.02 5.40
N LEU A 50 -13.01 -1.95 6.09
CA LEU A 50 -11.78 -2.62 5.68
C LEU A 50 -11.97 -4.12 5.51
N THR A 51 -12.68 -4.77 6.44
CA THR A 51 -12.98 -6.20 6.32
C THR A 51 -13.73 -6.54 5.03
N LYS A 52 -14.67 -5.68 4.61
CA LYS A 52 -15.40 -5.84 3.34
C LYS A 52 -14.52 -5.62 2.12
N ILE A 53 -13.67 -4.60 2.14
CA ILE A 53 -12.73 -4.29 1.03
C ILE A 53 -11.72 -5.43 0.86
N LEU A 54 -11.11 -5.86 1.96
CA LEU A 54 -10.07 -6.88 1.99
C LEU A 54 -10.60 -8.31 1.80
N LYS A 55 -11.92 -8.50 1.92
CA LYS A 55 -12.59 -9.82 1.95
C LYS A 55 -12.00 -10.76 3.02
N LYS A 56 -11.36 -10.18 4.04
CA LYS A 56 -10.60 -10.82 5.13
C LYS A 56 -10.61 -9.89 6.34
N PRO A 57 -10.36 -10.38 7.56
CA PRO A 57 -10.31 -9.52 8.74
C PRO A 57 -9.34 -8.34 8.58
N ALA A 58 -9.79 -7.14 8.93
CA ALA A 58 -8.91 -5.97 8.95
C ALA A 58 -7.68 -6.20 9.87
N PRO A 59 -6.48 -5.71 9.49
CA PRO A 59 -5.27 -5.93 10.28
C PRO A 59 -5.41 -5.44 11.72
N LYS A 60 -5.03 -6.30 12.67
CA LYS A 60 -4.86 -5.95 14.09
C LYS A 60 -3.50 -5.27 14.31
N VAL A 61 -3.19 -4.89 15.56
CA VAL A 61 -1.89 -4.29 15.91
C VAL A 61 -0.75 -5.14 15.39
N GLY A 62 0.19 -4.52 14.65
CA GLY A 62 1.32 -5.21 14.00
C GLY A 62 0.93 -6.18 12.87
N GLY A 63 -0.35 -6.23 12.51
CA GLY A 63 -0.90 -7.18 11.54
C GLY A 63 -0.76 -6.72 10.11
N TYR A 64 -0.80 -7.71 9.22
CA TYR A 64 -0.83 -7.56 7.77
C TYR A 64 -1.90 -8.48 7.18
N CYS A 65 -2.60 -7.99 6.16
CA CYS A 65 -3.56 -8.74 5.38
C CYS A 65 -3.13 -8.72 3.91
N ALA A 66 -2.72 -9.87 3.39
CA ALA A 66 -2.38 -10.05 1.97
C ALA A 66 -3.62 -10.33 1.11
N GLY A 67 -3.61 -9.91 -0.15
CA GLY A 67 -4.68 -10.15 -1.12
C GLY A 67 -4.51 -9.34 -2.39
N GLU A 68 -5.58 -9.22 -3.16
CA GLU A 68 -5.64 -8.28 -4.29
C GLU A 68 -5.50 -6.82 -3.80
N ILE A 69 -6.23 -6.52 -2.73
CA ILE A 69 -6.03 -5.34 -1.89
C ILE A 69 -5.35 -5.83 -0.62
N GLU A 70 -4.18 -5.28 -0.33
CA GLU A 70 -3.44 -5.56 0.89
C GLU A 70 -3.62 -4.41 1.89
N ALA A 71 -3.48 -4.70 3.17
CA ALA A 71 -3.42 -3.65 4.19
C ALA A 71 -2.53 -4.07 5.36
N PHE A 72 -1.84 -3.11 5.97
CA PHE A 72 -1.11 -3.32 7.22
C PHE A 72 -1.45 -2.24 8.24
N TRP A 73 -1.29 -2.59 9.51
CA TRP A 73 -1.50 -1.68 10.62
C TRP A 73 -0.33 -0.70 10.75
N ILE A 74 -0.63 0.58 10.93
CA ILE A 74 0.39 1.64 11.15
C ILE A 74 0.16 2.44 12.43
N GLY A 75 -0.99 2.31 13.07
CA GLY A 75 -1.31 3.05 14.29
C GLY A 75 -2.72 2.77 14.81
N GLN A 76 -3.04 3.27 16.01
CA GLN A 76 -4.39 3.13 16.56
C GLN A 76 -5.41 3.86 15.66
N GLY A 77 -6.34 3.10 15.08
CA GLY A 77 -7.30 3.64 14.11
C GLY A 77 -6.67 4.00 12.77
N GLN A 78 -5.46 3.52 12.48
CA GLN A 78 -4.72 3.83 11.26
C GLN A 78 -4.20 2.58 10.56
N TRP A 79 -4.35 2.56 9.23
CA TRP A 79 -3.88 1.48 8.36
C TRP A 79 -3.25 2.07 7.11
N MET A 80 -2.33 1.34 6.51
CA MET A 80 -1.90 1.57 5.14
C MET A 80 -2.55 0.51 4.25
N MET A 81 -3.21 0.94 3.19
CA MET A 81 -3.80 0.08 2.17
C MET A 81 -2.98 0.16 0.89
N THR A 82 -2.81 -0.96 0.21
CA THR A 82 -2.07 -1.02 -1.04
C THR A 82 -2.75 -1.94 -2.04
N ALA A 83 -2.64 -1.60 -3.32
CA ALA A 83 -3.24 -2.34 -4.42
C ALA A 83 -2.36 -2.24 -5.68
N SER A 84 -2.71 -2.97 -6.74
CA SER A 84 -2.05 -2.84 -8.04
C SER A 84 -2.21 -1.43 -8.58
N PHE A 85 -1.09 -0.76 -8.91
CA PHE A 85 -1.12 0.58 -9.51
C PHE A 85 -1.87 0.60 -10.85
N VAL A 86 -1.78 -0.47 -11.64
CA VAL A 86 -2.48 -0.59 -12.93
C VAL A 86 -4.00 -0.44 -12.81
N ASN A 87 -4.59 -0.95 -11.72
CA ASN A 87 -6.04 -0.94 -11.52
C ASN A 87 -6.51 0.18 -10.57
N HIS A 88 -5.59 0.73 -9.78
CA HIS A 88 -5.86 1.66 -8.69
C HIS A 88 -4.81 2.77 -8.63
N GLU A 89 -4.42 3.33 -9.77
CA GLU A 89 -3.49 4.48 -9.85
C GLU A 89 -3.96 5.59 -8.90
N ASP A 90 -5.25 5.96 -8.98
CA ASP A 90 -5.90 6.76 -7.95
C ASP A 90 -6.63 5.88 -6.92
N ILE A 91 -5.83 5.32 -6.00
CA ILE A 91 -6.34 4.46 -4.93
C ILE A 91 -7.23 5.24 -3.94
N VAL A 92 -7.02 6.54 -3.76
CA VAL A 92 -7.87 7.33 -2.85
C VAL A 92 -9.27 7.47 -3.44
N ASP A 93 -9.38 7.90 -4.68
CA ASP A 93 -10.67 8.08 -5.35
C ASP A 93 -11.40 6.74 -5.52
N SER A 94 -10.66 5.67 -5.78
CA SER A 94 -11.18 4.30 -5.86
C SER A 94 -11.94 3.86 -4.60
N PHE A 95 -11.58 4.37 -3.41
CA PHE A 95 -12.07 3.84 -2.15
C PHE A 95 -12.73 4.86 -1.22
N THR A 96 -12.48 6.16 -1.35
CA THR A 96 -12.93 7.20 -0.39
C THR A 96 -14.45 7.17 -0.15
N HIS A 97 -15.23 6.97 -1.22
CA HIS A 97 -16.70 6.90 -1.15
C HIS A 97 -17.20 5.75 -0.25
N LYS A 98 -16.45 4.64 -0.15
CA LYS A 98 -16.81 3.49 0.69
C LYS A 98 -16.73 3.82 2.18
N PHE A 99 -15.92 4.80 2.55
CA PHE A 99 -15.72 5.19 3.96
C PHE A 99 -16.81 6.11 4.49
N LYS A 100 -17.67 6.68 3.64
CA LYS A 100 -18.84 7.52 4.04
C LYS A 100 -18.48 8.57 5.11
N GLY A 101 -17.34 9.22 4.95
CA GLY A 101 -16.83 10.24 5.88
C GLY A 101 -16.27 9.71 7.21
N LYS A 102 -16.21 8.40 7.44
CA LYS A 102 -15.70 7.78 8.70
C LYS A 102 -14.18 7.71 8.79
N ALA A 103 -13.48 7.92 7.68
CA ALA A 103 -12.03 7.99 7.64
C ALA A 103 -11.56 9.15 6.76
N SER A 104 -10.33 9.60 6.99
CA SER A 104 -9.54 10.36 6.04
C SER A 104 -8.64 9.40 5.29
N LEU A 105 -8.62 9.52 3.96
CA LEU A 105 -7.71 8.80 3.08
C LEU A 105 -6.70 9.79 2.52
N THR A 106 -5.42 9.42 2.52
CA THR A 106 -4.35 10.24 1.93
C THR A 106 -3.57 9.39 0.95
N GLU A 107 -3.30 9.94 -0.23
CA GLU A 107 -2.43 9.35 -1.25
C GLU A 107 -1.01 9.19 -0.68
N GLN A 108 -0.37 8.05 -0.89
CA GLN A 108 0.95 7.71 -0.34
C GLN A 108 1.86 6.99 -1.35
N THR A 109 1.47 6.82 -2.61
CA THR A 109 2.16 5.98 -3.59
C THR A 109 3.62 6.40 -3.78
N ASP A 110 3.85 7.71 -3.92
CA ASP A 110 5.19 8.26 -4.13
C ASP A 110 5.91 8.63 -2.82
N GLY A 111 5.29 8.33 -1.67
CA GLY A 111 5.86 8.60 -0.34
C GLY A 111 6.83 7.51 0.16
N TRP A 112 6.90 6.36 -0.52
CA TRP A 112 7.62 5.18 -0.06
C TRP A 112 8.38 4.47 -1.18
N SER A 113 9.52 3.89 -0.83
CA SER A 113 10.20 2.91 -1.68
C SER A 113 9.96 1.50 -1.15
N ARG A 114 9.35 0.62 -1.96
CA ARG A 114 9.07 -0.77 -1.58
C ARG A 114 10.08 -1.70 -2.22
N PHE A 115 10.65 -2.58 -1.40
CA PHE A 115 11.58 -3.61 -1.83
C PHE A 115 11.08 -4.99 -1.40
N ARG A 116 11.25 -5.97 -2.27
CA ARG A 116 11.10 -7.38 -1.92
C ARG A 116 12.48 -7.99 -1.76
N HIS A 117 12.73 -8.60 -0.61
CA HIS A 117 13.94 -9.37 -0.34
C HIS A 117 13.57 -10.85 -0.27
N TYR A 118 14.28 -11.68 -1.04
CA TYR A 118 14.08 -13.13 -1.02
C TYR A 118 15.39 -13.86 -1.29
N ARG A 119 15.49 -15.10 -0.81
CA ARG A 119 16.54 -16.02 -1.21
C ARG A 119 16.10 -16.72 -2.50
N ALA A 120 16.90 -16.66 -3.56
CA ALA A 120 16.63 -17.44 -4.76
C ALA A 120 16.70 -18.93 -4.38
N ARG A 121 15.59 -19.67 -4.57
CA ARG A 121 15.62 -21.12 -4.44
C ARG A 121 16.19 -21.66 -5.74
N TYR A 122 17.31 -22.40 -5.62
CA TYR A 122 17.86 -23.23 -6.70
C TYR A 122 16.96 -24.44 -6.93
#